data_AF-A0A523YTD9-F1
#
_entry.id   AF-A0A523YTD9-F1
#
_cell.length_a   1.000
_cell.length_b   1.000
_cell.length_c   1.000
_cell.angle_alpha   90.00
_cell.angle_beta   90.00
_cell.angle_gamma   90.00
#
_symmetry.space_group_name_H-M   'P 1'
#
loop_
_entity.id
_entity.type
_entity.pdbx_description
1 polymer ?
#
loop_
_entity_poly.entity_id
_entity_poly.type
_entity_poly.pdbx_seq_one_letter_code
_entity_poly.pdbx_strand_id
1 'polypeptide(L)'
;MERELQRLSWLKVREFVPSTIDTILLPVGTVEAHGSACLGTDNFIPEAIALGVAERLNALVAPTLSYGVTRSLYRYPGGITINPKTYELLI
;
A
#
# COMPACT_ATOMS: atom_id res chain seq x y z
N MET A 1 -16.46 -8.74 -4.78
CA MET A 1 -15.93 -8.35 -6.12
C MET A 1 -14.42 -8.21 -5.97
N GLU A 2 -13.60 -8.50 -6.98
CA GLU A 2 -12.17 -8.18 -6.90
C GLU A 2 -11.99 -6.69 -6.59
N ARG A 3 -11.24 -6.36 -5.53
CA ARG A 3 -11.01 -4.97 -5.07
C ARG A 3 -9.58 -4.52 -5.29
N GLU A 4 -8.64 -5.44 -5.52
CA GLU A 4 -7.26 -5.10 -5.79
C GLU A 4 -7.09 -4.55 -7.21
N LEU A 5 -6.70 -3.29 -7.33
CA LEU A 5 -6.50 -2.61 -8.61
C LEU A 5 -5.50 -3.36 -9.50
N GLN A 6 -4.42 -3.88 -8.91
CA GLN A 6 -3.36 -4.62 -9.61
C GLN A 6 -3.82 -5.96 -10.20
N ARG A 7 -4.97 -6.49 -9.79
CA ARG A 7 -5.54 -7.75 -10.29
C ARG A 7 -6.63 -7.53 -11.35
N LEU A 8 -6.95 -6.28 -11.65
CA LEU A 8 -7.98 -5.89 -12.62
C LEU A 8 -7.34 -5.50 -13.96
N SER A 9 -8.02 -5.83 -15.05
CA SER A 9 -7.68 -5.26 -16.37
C SER A 9 -8.20 -3.84 -16.46
N TRP A 10 -7.54 -2.99 -17.25
CA TRP A 10 -7.99 -1.61 -17.49
C TRP A 10 -9.41 -1.55 -18.08
N LEU A 11 -9.81 -2.58 -18.85
CA LEU A 11 -11.16 -2.73 -19.38
C LEU A 11 -12.21 -2.86 -18.27
N LYS A 12 -11.91 -3.63 -17.22
CA LYS A 12 -12.78 -3.75 -16.04
C LYS A 12 -12.87 -2.44 -15.28
N VAL A 13 -11.73 -1.80 -15.01
CA VAL A 13 -11.69 -0.50 -14.32
C VAL A 13 -12.58 0.53 -15.02
N ARG A 14 -12.52 0.57 -16.37
CA ARG A 14 -13.36 1.48 -17.19
C ARG A 14 -14.86 1.24 -17.03
N GLU A 15 -15.32 0.04 -16.67
CA GLU A 15 -16.76 -0.25 -16.51
C GLU A 15 -17.37 0.48 -15.31
N PHE A 16 -16.61 0.73 -14.25
CA PHE A 16 -17.14 1.23 -12.97
C PHE A 16 -16.42 2.48 -12.42
N VAL A 17 -15.26 2.86 -12.92
CA VAL A 17 -14.59 4.12 -12.51
C VAL A 17 -14.86 5.21 -13.55
N PRO A 18 -15.29 6.43 -13.15
CA PRO A 18 -15.59 6.87 -11.79
C PRO A 18 -17.07 6.65 -11.39
N SER A 19 -17.90 6.09 -12.27
CA SER A 19 -19.36 6.14 -12.16
C SER A 19 -19.93 5.39 -10.94
N THR A 20 -19.34 4.25 -10.58
CA THR A 20 -19.80 3.34 -9.53
C THR A 20 -18.80 3.26 -8.39
N ILE A 21 -17.50 3.40 -8.69
CA ILE A 21 -16.41 3.47 -7.71
C ILE A 21 -15.59 4.72 -8.03
N ASP A 22 -15.55 5.64 -7.08
CA ASP A 22 -14.79 6.89 -7.13
C ASP A 22 -13.73 6.99 -6.03
N THR A 23 -13.65 5.96 -5.17
CA THR A 23 -12.79 5.92 -3.99
C THR A 23 -11.69 4.86 -4.15
N ILE A 24 -10.47 5.22 -3.78
CA ILE A 24 -9.32 4.30 -3.72
C ILE A 24 -8.63 4.38 -2.37
N LEU A 25 -8.24 3.23 -1.83
CA LEU A 25 -7.39 3.09 -0.66
C LEU A 25 -5.97 2.85 -1.15
N LEU A 26 -5.01 3.67 -0.70
CA LEU A 26 -3.59 3.49 -0.97
C LEU A 26 -2.92 3.00 0.32
N PRO A 27 -2.60 1.70 0.43
CA PRO A 27 -1.77 1.21 1.52
C PRO A 27 -0.36 1.80 1.38
N VAL A 28 0.15 2.34 2.48
CA VAL A 28 1.48 2.96 2.55
C VAL A 28 2.23 2.34 3.71
N GLY A 29 3.45 1.87 3.45
CA GLY A 29 4.29 1.20 4.42
C GLY A 29 5.78 1.47 4.22
N THR A 30 6.60 0.57 4.72
CA THR A 30 8.05 0.58 4.60
C THR A 30 8.62 -0.83 4.82
N VAL A 31 9.91 -1.02 4.54
CA VAL A 31 10.65 -2.24 4.86
C VAL A 31 11.66 -1.91 5.95
N GLU A 32 11.39 -2.31 7.19
CA GLU A 32 12.23 -1.98 8.35
C GLU A 32 12.19 -3.05 9.44
N ALA A 33 13.09 -2.94 10.42
CA ALA A 33 13.24 -3.94 11.45
C ALA A 33 12.14 -3.88 12.52
N HIS A 34 11.42 -4.99 12.72
CA HIS A 34 10.36 -5.15 13.72
C HIS A 34 10.66 -6.25 14.74
N GLY A 35 11.86 -6.24 15.33
CA GLY A 35 12.28 -7.26 16.29
C GLY A 35 12.27 -8.66 15.67
N SER A 36 11.45 -9.57 16.20
CA SER A 36 11.29 -10.94 15.68
C SER A 36 10.23 -11.08 14.58
N ALA A 37 9.53 -10.00 14.22
CA ALA A 37 8.55 -10.01 13.13
C ALA A 37 9.21 -9.80 11.76
N CYS A 38 8.40 -9.89 10.69
CA CYS A 38 8.90 -9.71 9.33
C CYS A 38 9.21 -8.23 9.03
N LEU A 39 10.17 -8.00 8.12
CA LEU A 39 10.59 -6.65 7.72
C LEU A 39 9.48 -5.84 7.04
N GLY A 40 8.51 -6.53 6.41
CA GLY A 40 7.37 -5.92 5.72
C GLY A 40 6.13 -5.78 6.60
N THR A 41 6.27 -5.79 7.92
CA THR A 41 5.14 -5.64 8.86
C THR A 41 4.30 -4.41 8.50
N ASP A 42 4.96 -3.29 8.18
CA ASP A 42 4.31 -2.04 7.81
C ASP A 42 3.66 -2.06 6.42
N ASN A 43 3.87 -3.11 5.62
CA ASN A 43 3.18 -3.32 4.35
C ASN A 43 1.97 -4.25 4.54
N PHE A 44 2.17 -5.39 5.22
CA PHE A 44 1.13 -6.41 5.38
C PHE A 44 -0.06 -5.93 6.21
N ILE A 45 0.19 -5.17 7.28
CA ILE A 45 -0.88 -4.67 8.16
C ILE A 45 -1.81 -3.71 7.41
N PRO A 46 -1.33 -2.59 6.80
CA PRO A 46 -2.22 -1.68 6.10
C PRO A 46 -2.85 -2.30 4.85
N GLU A 47 -2.17 -3.20 4.16
CA GLU A 47 -2.76 -3.95 3.03
C GLU A 47 -3.96 -4.80 3.49
N ALA A 48 -3.79 -5.58 4.57
CA ALA A 48 -4.86 -6.38 5.13
C ALA A 48 -6.04 -5.53 5.63
N ILE A 49 -5.74 -4.38 6.27
CA ILE A 49 -6.78 -3.43 6.70
C ILE A 49 -7.52 -2.87 5.49
N ALA A 50 -6.81 -2.40 4.46
CA ALA A 50 -7.40 -1.83 3.25
C ALA A 50 -8.32 -2.83 2.54
N LEU A 51 -7.87 -4.07 2.36
CA LEU A 51 -8.68 -5.16 1.79
C LEU A 51 -9.91 -5.46 2.66
N GLY A 52 -9.74 -5.50 3.98
CA GLY A 52 -10.83 -5.76 4.93
C GLY A 52 -11.93 -4.69 4.96
N VAL A 53 -11.63 -3.45 4.58
CA VAL A 53 -12.61 -2.35 4.56
C VAL A 53 -13.08 -1.96 3.15
N ALA A 54 -12.39 -2.39 2.10
CA ALA A 54 -12.63 -1.96 0.71
C ALA A 54 -14.09 -2.19 0.25
N GLU A 55 -14.68 -3.35 0.56
CA GLU A 55 -16.06 -3.62 0.16
C GLU A 55 -17.07 -2.70 0.86
N ARG A 56 -16.86 -2.43 2.16
CA ARG A 56 -17.74 -1.57 2.96
C ARG A 56 -17.68 -0.11 2.53
N LEU A 57 -16.51 0.34 2.06
CA LEU A 57 -16.28 1.70 1.57
C LEU A 57 -16.57 1.84 0.07
N ASN A 58 -16.93 0.74 -0.60
CA ASN A 58 -17.02 0.67 -2.06
C ASN A 58 -15.79 1.26 -2.77
N ALA A 59 -14.60 0.87 -2.30
CA ALA A 59 -13.33 1.37 -2.79
C ALA A 59 -12.53 0.28 -3.52
N LEU A 60 -11.60 0.70 -4.38
CA LEU A 60 -10.49 -0.15 -4.85
C LEU A 60 -9.31 -0.05 -3.87
N VAL A 61 -8.42 -1.03 -3.89
CA VAL A 61 -7.14 -1.00 -3.18
C VAL A 61 -6.02 -0.89 -4.20
N ALA A 62 -5.25 0.20 -4.13
CA ALA A 62 -4.06 0.40 -4.94
C ALA A 62 -2.93 -0.55 -4.52
N PRO A 63 -1.91 -0.79 -5.37
CA PRO A 63 -0.71 -1.49 -4.94
C PRO A 63 -0.07 -0.83 -3.70
N THR A 64 0.37 -1.63 -2.74
CA THR A 64 1.02 -1.14 -1.52
C THR A 64 2.31 -0.41 -1.83
N LEU A 65 2.42 0.85 -1.39
CA LEU A 65 3.66 1.60 -1.45
C LEU A 65 4.60 1.07 -0.37
N SER A 66 5.49 0.18 -0.79
CA SER A 66 6.25 -0.69 0.12
C SER A 66 7.51 -0.04 0.72
N TYR A 67 7.88 1.17 0.27
CA TYR A 67 9.14 1.80 0.63
C TYR A 67 8.90 3.17 1.25
N GLY A 68 9.36 3.35 2.49
CA GLY A 68 9.18 4.58 3.25
C GLY A 68 10.48 5.27 3.64
N VAL A 69 10.36 6.14 4.65
CA VAL A 69 11.47 6.87 5.25
C VAL A 69 11.75 6.30 6.65
N THR A 70 12.66 5.35 6.74
CA THR A 70 13.11 4.75 8.00
C THR A 70 14.34 5.50 8.50
N ARG A 71 14.39 5.96 9.76
CA ARG A 71 15.54 6.76 10.28
C ARG A 71 16.30 6.13 11.45
N SER A 72 15.61 5.47 12.36
CA SER A 72 16.18 4.97 13.63
C SER A 72 16.64 3.53 13.56
N LEU A 73 16.27 2.79 12.51
CA LEU A 73 16.45 1.34 12.40
C LEU A 73 17.56 0.91 11.43
N TYR A 74 18.35 1.85 10.89
CA TYR A 74 19.44 1.56 9.93
C TYR A 74 20.49 0.56 10.42
N ARG A 75 20.65 0.43 11.74
CA ARG A 75 21.62 -0.50 12.34
C ARG A 75 21.21 -1.97 12.18
N TYR A 76 19.97 -2.24 11.78
CA TYR A 76 19.45 -3.58 11.59
C TYR A 76 19.47 -3.95 10.09
N PRO A 77 19.97 -5.14 9.73
CA PRO A 77 20.08 -5.55 8.34
C PRO A 77 18.70 -5.80 7.70
N GLY A 78 18.59 -5.50 6.40
CA GLY A 78 17.41 -5.80 5.57
C GLY A 78 16.43 -4.64 5.39
N GLY A 79 16.55 -3.55 6.16
CA GLY A 79 15.74 -2.36 5.97
C GLY A 79 16.09 -1.58 4.70
N ILE A 80 15.10 -0.93 4.09
CA ILE A 80 15.25 -0.10 2.89
C ILE A 80 14.63 1.27 3.17
N THR A 81 15.40 2.35 2.94
CA THR A 81 14.89 3.72 3.03
C THR A 81 14.90 4.37 1.65
N ILE A 82 13.87 5.18 1.38
CA ILE A 82 13.90 6.15 0.28
C ILE A 82 14.30 7.52 0.84
N ASN A 83 14.91 8.35 -0.02
CA ASN A 83 15.17 9.74 0.32
C ASN A 83 13.85 10.48 0.59
N PRO A 84 13.74 11.29 1.67
CA PRO A 84 12.50 12.00 1.99
C PRO A 84 11.91 12.81 0.83
N LYS A 85 12.73 13.51 0.04
CA LYS A 85 12.26 14.29 -1.11
C LYS A 85 11.73 13.41 -2.25
N THR A 86 12.33 12.24 -2.44
CA THR A 86 11.83 11.27 -3.43
C THR A 86 10.51 10.66 -2.98
N TYR A 87 10.37 10.41 -1.67
CA TYR A 87 9.14 9.90 -1.10
C TYR A 87 7.99 10.91 -1.22
N GLU A 88 8.24 12.19 -0.96
CA GLU A 88 7.25 13.27 -1.17
C GLU A 88 6.74 13.38 -2.62
N LEU A 89 7.52 12.95 -3.62
CA LEU A 89 7.10 12.94 -5.02
C LEU A 89 6.31 11.69 -5.42
N LEU A 90 6.27 10.66 -4.56
CA LEU A 90 5.66 9.37 -4.84
C LEU A 90 4.19 9.29 -4.37
N ILE A 91 3.82 10.08 -3.37
CA ILE A 91 2.48 10.19 -2.76
C ILE A 91 1.82 11.50 -3.14
#